data_AF-A0A6F9ADM8-F1
#
_entry.id   AF-A0A6F9ADM8-F1
#
_cell.length_a   1.000
_cell.length_b   1.000
_cell.length_c   1.000
_cell.angle_alpha   90.00
_cell.angle_beta   90.00
_cell.angle_gamma   90.00
#
_symmetry.space_group_name_H-M   'P 1'
#
loop_
_entity.id
_entity.type
_entity.pdbx_description
1 polymer ?
#
loop_
_entity_poly.entity_id
_entity_poly.type
_entity_poly.pdbx_seq_one_letter_code
_entity_poly.pdbx_strand_id
1 'polypeptide(L)'
;MVWNAALRIVLMCILALLLGFTSAPCKARIYSNHWAVRINGGPDIADRIAGKYGYKNMGQIGDLKDHYHFFHSRTIKRSTLSSRGGHSFISMEPKVEWIQQQVVKRRIKRDYKAAPHPLSSPAQTSPAQSIFFNDAKWSSMWYI
;
A
#
# COMPACT_ATOMS: atom_id res chain seq x y z
N MET A 1 37.79 -35.55 -14.07
CA MET A 1 37.47 -34.71 -12.89
C MET A 1 36.57 -33.50 -13.18
N VAL A 2 36.37 -33.08 -14.45
CA VAL A 2 35.61 -31.86 -14.82
C VAL A 2 34.08 -32.05 -14.79
N TRP A 3 33.59 -33.28 -15.03
CA TRP A 3 32.15 -33.59 -15.10
C TRP A 3 31.39 -33.32 -13.78
N ASN A 4 32.07 -33.54 -12.64
CA ASN A 4 31.50 -33.34 -11.31
C ASN A 4 31.32 -31.85 -10.96
N ALA A 5 32.14 -30.97 -11.52
CA ALA A 5 32.03 -29.52 -11.31
C ALA A 5 30.85 -28.93 -12.09
N ALA A 6 30.68 -29.34 -13.36
CA ALA A 6 29.53 -28.92 -14.17
C ALA A 6 28.19 -29.36 -13.57
N LEU A 7 28.10 -30.61 -13.09
CA LEU A 7 26.91 -31.13 -12.43
C LEU A 7 26.58 -30.37 -11.13
N ARG A 8 27.59 -30.01 -10.35
CA ARG A 8 27.43 -29.21 -9.12
C ARG A 8 26.94 -27.79 -9.43
N ILE A 9 27.46 -27.15 -10.47
CA ILE A 9 27.03 -25.81 -10.88
C ILE A 9 25.57 -25.84 -11.34
N VAL A 10 25.19 -26.82 -12.17
CA VAL A 10 23.81 -26.98 -12.64
C VAL A 10 22.86 -27.25 -11.46
N LEU A 11 23.26 -28.11 -10.51
CA LEU A 11 22.47 -28.38 -9.32
C LEU A 11 22.28 -27.12 -8.45
N MET A 12 23.33 -26.31 -8.28
CA MET A 12 23.25 -25.04 -7.55
C MET A 12 22.36 -24.02 -8.27
N CYS A 13 22.41 -23.94 -9.60
CA CYS A 13 21.52 -23.09 -10.40
C CYS A 13 20.06 -23.52 -10.28
N ILE A 14 19.79 -24.83 -10.35
CA ILE A 14 18.43 -25.38 -10.17
C ILE A 14 17.93 -25.10 -8.74
N LEU A 15 18.77 -25.28 -7.73
CA LEU A 15 18.44 -24.98 -6.33
C LEU A 15 18.14 -23.49 -6.13
N ALA A 16 18.94 -22.59 -6.70
CA ALA A 16 18.71 -21.15 -6.63
C ALA A 16 17.41 -20.72 -7.32
N LEU A 17 17.09 -21.32 -8.47
CA LEU A 17 15.83 -21.09 -9.17
C LEU A 17 14.64 -21.59 -8.34
N LEU A 18 14.70 -22.80 -7.79
CA LEU A 18 13.66 -23.36 -6.94
C LEU A 18 13.40 -22.49 -5.70
N LEU A 19 14.45 -22.03 -5.01
CA LEU A 19 14.31 -21.13 -3.87
C LEU A 19 13.72 -19.77 -4.29
N GLY A 20 14.10 -19.24 -5.45
CA GLY A 20 13.55 -17.98 -5.98
C GLY A 20 12.04 -18.04 -6.25
N PHE A 21 11.56 -19.14 -6.82
CA PHE A 21 10.13 -19.35 -7.10
C PHE A 21 9.28 -19.63 -5.85
N THR A 22 9.88 -20.15 -4.78
CA THR A 22 9.16 -20.35 -3.49
C THR A 22 8.95 -19.07 -2.69
N SER A 23 9.54 -17.95 -3.11
CA SER A 23 9.35 -16.67 -2.41
C SER A 23 7.90 -16.19 -2.57
N ALA A 24 7.18 -16.07 -1.45
CA ALA A 24 5.82 -15.53 -1.47
C ALA A 24 5.82 -14.10 -2.04
N PRO A 25 4.83 -13.71 -2.85
CA PRO A 25 4.77 -12.36 -3.40
C PRO A 25 4.75 -11.33 -2.27
N CYS A 26 5.80 -10.50 -2.23
CA CYS A 26 5.90 -9.38 -1.29
C CYS A 26 4.72 -8.43 -1.52
N LYS A 27 3.83 -8.33 -0.53
CA LYS A 27 2.82 -7.27 -0.49
C LYS A 27 3.47 -5.99 0.00
N ALA A 28 4.03 -5.22 -0.93
CA ALA A 28 4.61 -3.94 -0.61
C ALA A 28 3.55 -2.96 -0.06
N ARG A 29 3.90 -2.25 1.01
CA ARG A 29 3.11 -1.13 1.53
C ARG A 29 3.15 0.02 0.53
N ILE A 30 1.99 0.58 0.18
CA ILE A 30 1.91 1.69 -0.76
C ILE A 30 1.75 3.00 0.02
N TYR A 31 2.67 3.92 -0.16
CA TYR A 31 2.68 5.26 0.41
C TYR A 31 2.11 6.28 -0.57
N SER A 32 1.52 7.34 -0.02
CA SER A 32 0.98 8.46 -0.79
C SER A 32 1.72 9.77 -0.47
N ASN A 33 1.43 10.81 -1.24
CA ASN A 33 1.98 12.15 -1.06
C ASN A 33 1.18 13.01 -0.07
N HIS A 34 0.62 12.36 0.94
CA HIS A 34 -0.16 12.96 2.00
C HIS A 34 0.42 12.57 3.36
N TRP A 35 0.37 13.49 4.31
CA TRP A 35 0.88 13.31 5.67
C TRP A 35 -0.14 13.81 6.68
N ALA A 36 -0.25 13.11 7.80
CA ALA A 36 -0.87 13.63 8.99
C ALA A 36 0.23 14.14 9.91
N VAL A 37 0.07 15.36 10.43
CA VAL A 37 1.07 16.02 11.28
C VAL A 37 0.37 16.56 12.52
N ARG A 38 0.96 16.36 13.69
CA ARG A 38 0.52 16.99 14.94
C ARG A 38 1.43 18.18 15.24
N ILE A 39 0.85 19.38 15.27
CA ILE A 39 1.58 20.64 15.44
C ILE A 39 0.91 21.48 16.52
N ASN A 40 1.63 21.78 17.58
CA ASN A 40 1.11 22.65 18.63
C ASN A 40 1.21 24.12 18.24
N GLY A 41 0.19 24.89 18.60
CA GLY A 41 0.16 26.34 18.41
C GLY A 41 -0.78 26.83 17.31
N GLY A 42 -1.70 25.97 16.83
CA GLY A 42 -2.79 26.39 15.97
C GLY A 42 -2.49 26.40 14.46
N PRO A 43 -3.50 26.74 13.65
CA PRO A 43 -3.46 26.61 12.19
C PRO A 43 -2.42 27.53 11.54
N ASP A 44 -2.20 28.73 12.08
CA ASP A 44 -1.22 29.69 11.54
C ASP A 44 0.21 29.15 11.59
N ILE A 45 0.54 28.42 12.66
CA ILE A 45 1.83 27.77 12.83
C ILE A 45 1.96 26.60 11.87
N ALA A 46 0.89 25.82 11.69
CA ALA A 46 0.86 24.73 10.74
C ALA A 46 1.07 25.22 9.30
N ASP A 47 0.42 26.31 8.89
CA ASP A 47 0.61 26.93 7.57
C ASP A 47 2.06 27.40 7.36
N ARG A 48 2.64 28.04 8.36
CA ARG A 48 4.03 28.50 8.30
C ARG A 48 5.01 27.33 8.16
N ILE A 49 4.82 26.27 8.94
CA ILE A 49 5.67 25.07 8.87
C ILE A 49 5.48 24.37 7.54
N ALA A 50 4.25 24.26 7.04
CA ALA A 50 3.98 23.68 5.74
C ALA A 50 4.76 24.41 4.65
N GLY A 51 4.64 25.74 4.57
CA GLY A 51 5.37 26.56 3.61
C GLY A 51 6.89 26.44 3.72
N LYS A 52 7.43 26.45 4.95
CA LYS A 52 8.88 26.32 5.21
C LYS A 52 9.49 25.06 4.60
N TYR A 53 8.79 23.93 4.68
CA TYR A 53 9.27 22.65 4.15
C TYR A 53 8.68 22.30 2.77
N GLY A 54 7.98 23.23 2.13
CA GLY A 54 7.39 23.05 0.80
C GLY A 54 6.18 22.13 0.77
N TYR A 55 5.50 21.94 1.90
CA TYR A 55 4.18 21.31 1.98
C TYR A 55 3.07 22.34 1.76
N LYS A 56 1.90 21.85 1.33
CA LYS A 56 0.65 22.59 1.36
C LYS A 56 -0.18 22.08 2.53
N ASN A 57 -0.61 22.98 3.42
CA ASN A 57 -1.58 22.63 4.45
C ASN A 57 -2.97 22.51 3.82
N MET A 58 -3.64 21.40 4.07
CA MET A 58 -5.00 21.10 3.58
C MET A 58 -6.06 21.35 4.67
N GLY A 59 -5.63 21.77 5.86
CA GLY A 59 -6.50 22.06 7.00
C GLY A 59 -6.42 21.01 8.10
N GLN A 60 -7.27 21.19 9.11
CA GLN A 60 -7.37 20.29 10.26
C GLN A 60 -8.04 18.96 9.88
N ILE A 61 -7.58 17.87 10.48
CA ILE A 61 -8.13 16.53 10.27
C ILE A 61 -9.35 16.35 11.18
N GLY A 62 -10.53 16.69 10.65
CA GLY A 62 -11.78 16.61 11.40
C GLY A 62 -11.69 17.34 12.74
N ASP A 63 -12.19 16.71 13.80
CA ASP A 63 -12.22 17.30 15.14
C ASP A 63 -10.93 17.03 15.96
N LEU A 64 -9.91 16.42 15.36
CA LEU A 64 -8.64 16.16 16.06
C LEU A 64 -7.89 17.48 16.26
N LYS A 65 -7.82 17.91 17.52
CA LYS A 65 -7.06 19.10 17.91
C LYS A 65 -5.60 19.00 17.49
N ASP A 66 -5.07 20.08 16.92
CA ASP A 66 -3.66 20.21 16.53
C ASP A 66 -3.18 19.18 15.48
N HIS A 67 -4.10 18.48 14.79
CA HIS A 67 -3.78 17.55 13.71
C HIS A 67 -4.12 18.15 12.35
N TYR A 68 -3.12 18.22 11.48
CA TYR A 68 -3.23 18.85 10.17
C TYR A 68 -2.87 17.89 9.04
N HIS A 69 -3.51 18.08 7.90
CA HIS A 69 -3.27 17.31 6.69
C HIS A 69 -2.31 18.04 5.78
N PHE A 70 -1.10 17.50 5.59
CA PHE A 70 -0.10 18.09 4.72
C PHE A 70 -0.02 17.34 3.39
N PHE A 71 0.19 18.09 2.31
CA PHE A 71 0.36 17.57 0.96
C PHE A 71 1.69 18.04 0.36
N HIS A 72 2.41 17.15 -0.31
CA HIS A 72 3.66 17.50 -1.01
C HIS A 72 3.54 17.18 -2.50
N SER A 73 3.57 18.21 -3.35
CA SER A 73 3.37 18.07 -4.79
C SER A 73 4.50 17.33 -5.50
N ARG A 74 5.74 17.44 -5.00
CA ARG A 74 6.94 16.83 -5.61
C ARG A 74 7.16 15.37 -5.22
N THR A 75 6.34 14.80 -4.35
CA THR A 75 6.43 13.37 -3.98
C THR A 75 5.51 12.53 -4.87
N ILE A 76 5.94 11.31 -5.18
CA ILE A 76 5.17 10.34 -5.98
C ILE A 76 3.86 9.99 -5.25
N LYS A 77 2.73 10.05 -5.97
CA LYS A 77 1.38 9.79 -5.44
C LYS A 77 1.19 8.36 -4.92
N ARG A 78 1.88 7.37 -5.50
CA ARG A 78 1.88 5.97 -5.09
C ARG A 78 3.29 5.41 -5.17
N SER A 79 3.91 5.20 -4.02
CA SER A 79 5.27 4.68 -3.91
C SER A 79 5.28 3.42 -3.04
N THR A 80 6.12 2.44 -3.37
CA THR A 80 6.39 1.29 -2.49
C THR A 80 7.37 1.63 -1.37
N LEU A 81 8.03 2.79 -1.47
CA LEU A 81 8.97 3.32 -0.50
C LEU A 81 8.38 4.56 0.19
N SER A 82 8.62 4.70 1.48
CA SER A 82 8.29 5.94 2.20
C SER A 82 9.12 7.11 1.67
N SER A 83 8.61 8.32 1.84
CA SER A 83 9.36 9.54 1.49
C SER A 83 10.65 9.62 2.30
N ARG A 84 11.76 9.87 1.63
CA ARG A 84 13.11 10.02 2.22
C ARG A 84 13.76 11.31 1.70
N GLY A 85 14.74 11.83 2.42
CA GLY A 85 15.50 13.03 2.02
C GLY A 85 14.87 14.35 2.51
N GLY A 86 15.08 15.43 1.76
CA GLY A 86 14.79 16.81 2.19
C GLY A 86 13.36 17.05 2.67
N HIS A 87 12.40 16.32 2.12
CA HIS A 87 10.99 16.38 2.50
C HIS A 87 10.75 15.88 3.93
N SER A 88 11.57 14.95 4.42
CA SER A 88 11.40 14.35 5.74
C SER A 88 11.91 15.23 6.89
N PHE A 89 12.58 16.35 6.62
CA PHE A 89 13.17 17.19 7.67
C PHE A 89 12.15 17.92 8.55
N ILE A 90 10.88 17.98 8.13
CA ILE A 90 9.79 18.50 8.95
C ILE A 90 9.69 17.80 10.32
N SER A 91 10.14 16.54 10.45
CA SER A 91 10.17 15.82 11.73
C SER A 91 11.17 16.38 12.74
N MET A 92 12.08 17.26 12.31
CA MET A 92 13.06 17.93 13.19
C MET A 92 12.54 19.27 13.71
N GLU A 93 11.38 19.75 13.25
CA GLU A 93 10.82 21.02 13.70
C GLU A 93 10.33 20.88 15.16
N PRO A 94 10.73 21.76 16.08
CA PRO A 94 10.44 21.62 17.51
C PRO A 94 8.94 21.67 17.85
N LYS A 95 8.13 22.27 16.98
CA LYS A 95 6.67 22.35 17.15
C LYS A 95 5.92 21.16 16.57
N VAL A 96 6.59 20.30 15.80
CA VAL A 96 6.00 19.10 15.20
C VAL A 96 6.24 17.96 16.17
N GLU A 97 5.19 17.54 16.87
CA GLU A 97 5.29 16.46 17.85
C GLU A 97 5.21 15.07 17.19
N TRP A 98 4.51 14.98 16.06
CA TRP A 98 4.30 13.73 15.36
C TRP A 98 4.04 13.97 13.88
N ILE A 99 4.53 13.05 13.05
CA ILE A 99 4.26 13.05 11.61
C ILE A 99 4.20 11.62 11.09
N GLN A 100 3.23 11.36 10.20
CA GLN A 100 3.12 10.08 9.52
C GLN A 100 2.64 10.25 8.09
N GLN A 101 3.33 9.59 7.17
CA GLN A 101 2.90 9.51 5.77
C GLN A 101 1.71 8.56 5.63
N GLN A 102 0.69 9.00 4.88
CA GLN A 102 -0.50 8.21 4.62
C GLN A 102 -0.16 6.98 3.75
N VAL A 103 -0.61 5.83 4.24
CA VAL A 103 -0.47 4.53 3.61
C VAL A 103 -1.79 4.14 2.94
N VAL A 104 -1.72 3.82 1.65
CA VAL A 104 -2.85 3.36 0.84
C VAL A 104 -3.18 1.92 1.23
N LYS A 105 -4.45 1.69 1.61
CA LYS A 105 -5.00 0.35 1.84
C LYS A 105 -5.67 -0.18 0.59
N ARG A 106 -5.47 -1.47 0.28
CA ARG A 106 -6.16 -2.13 -0.82
C ARG A 106 -7.64 -2.32 -0.46
N ARG A 107 -8.54 -1.86 -1.33
CA ARG A 107 -9.98 -2.13 -1.20
C ARG A 107 -10.25 -3.59 -1.59
N ILE A 108 -10.93 -4.34 -0.72
CA ILE A 108 -11.40 -5.71 -0.96
C ILE A 108 -12.88 -5.73 -0.60
N LYS A 109 -13.72 -6.37 -1.43
CA LYS A 109 -15.16 -6.50 -1.12
C LYS A 109 -15.31 -7.41 0.11
N ARG A 110 -16.14 -7.01 1.07
CA ARG A 110 -16.30 -7.69 2.38
C ARG A 110 -16.66 -9.17 2.23
N ASP A 111 -17.48 -9.49 1.23
CA ASP A 111 -17.98 -10.85 0.97
C ASP A 111 -17.17 -11.58 -0.11
N TYR A 112 -16.07 -11.00 -0.59
CA TYR A 112 -15.23 -11.66 -1.58
C TYR A 112 -14.39 -12.75 -0.91
N LYS A 113 -14.87 -13.99 -0.98
CA LYS A 113 -14.07 -15.18 -0.74
C LYS A 113 -13.27 -15.46 -2.01
N ALA A 114 -12.00 -15.08 -2.03
CA ALA A 114 -11.10 -15.55 -3.08
C ALA A 114 -11.07 -17.08 -2.99
N ALA A 115 -11.59 -17.78 -4.00
CA ALA A 115 -11.40 -19.22 -4.10
C ALA A 115 -9.90 -19.51 -3.99
N PRO A 116 -9.47 -20.54 -3.24
CA PRO A 116 -8.09 -20.98 -3.27
C PRO A 116 -7.70 -21.21 -4.73
N HIS A 117 -6.52 -20.73 -5.14
CA HIS A 117 -5.97 -21.09 -6.44
C HIS A 117 -6.02 -22.62 -6.57
N PRO A 118 -6.65 -23.18 -7.62
CA PRO A 118 -6.71 -24.62 -7.77
C PRO A 118 -5.31 -25.11 -8.13
N LEU A 119 -4.56 -25.54 -7.11
CA LEU A 119 -3.55 -26.55 -7.31
C LEU A 119 -4.32 -27.85 -7.54
N SER A 120 -4.22 -28.39 -8.75
CA SER A 120 -4.66 -29.73 -9.16
C SER A 120 -6.16 -30.04 -9.06
N SER A 121 -6.90 -29.87 -10.17
CA SER A 121 -7.84 -30.87 -10.76
C SER A 121 -8.68 -30.24 -11.89
N PRO A 122 -8.54 -30.66 -13.16
CA PRO A 122 -9.36 -30.18 -14.27
C PRO A 122 -10.61 -31.04 -14.41
N ALA A 123 -11.49 -31.05 -13.41
CA ALA A 123 -12.80 -31.71 -13.53
C ALA A 123 -13.72 -31.26 -12.39
N GLN A 124 -14.32 -30.09 -12.56
CA GLN A 124 -15.71 -29.84 -12.16
C GLN A 124 -16.14 -28.45 -12.67
N THR A 125 -16.90 -28.52 -13.75
CA THR A 125 -17.63 -27.44 -14.38
C THR A 125 -18.60 -26.80 -13.38
N SER A 126 -18.36 -25.55 -12.98
CA SER A 126 -19.34 -24.47 -12.70
C SER A 126 -18.65 -23.23 -12.08
N PRO A 127 -18.32 -22.18 -12.86
CA PRO A 127 -17.68 -20.97 -12.33
C PRO A 127 -18.75 -19.94 -11.93
N ALA A 128 -19.51 -20.24 -10.89
CA ALA A 128 -20.30 -19.22 -10.21
C ALA A 128 -20.58 -19.73 -8.80
N GLN A 129 -19.76 -19.31 -7.85
CA GLN A 129 -20.26 -19.23 -6.49
C GLN A 129 -21.50 -18.34 -6.57
N SER A 130 -22.69 -18.92 -6.43
CA SER A 130 -23.95 -18.17 -6.43
C SER A 130 -23.87 -17.21 -5.25
N ILE A 131 -23.50 -15.96 -5.53
CA ILE A 131 -23.62 -14.87 -4.59
C ILE A 131 -25.12 -14.74 -4.37
N PHE A 132 -25.64 -15.38 -3.32
CA PHE A 132 -27.03 -15.28 -2.93
C PHE A 132 -27.24 -13.84 -2.43
N PHE A 133 -27.67 -12.98 -3.33
CA PHE A 133 -28.01 -11.61 -3.02
C PHE A 133 -29.47 -11.58 -2.57
N ASN A 134 -29.82 -10.76 -1.57
CA ASN A 134 -31.18 -10.70 -1.01
C ASN A 134 -32.22 -10.06 -1.97
N ASP A 135 -31.90 -9.94 -3.26
CA ASP A 135 -32.76 -9.37 -4.29
C ASP A 135 -33.06 -10.45 -5.34
N ALA A 136 -34.33 -10.87 -5.43
CA ALA A 136 -34.79 -11.87 -6.37
C ALA A 136 -34.68 -11.43 -7.85
N LYS A 137 -34.61 -10.11 -8.12
CA LYS A 137 -34.47 -9.57 -9.48
C LYS A 137 -33.02 -9.40 -9.92
N TRP A 138 -32.05 -9.78 -9.08
CA TRP A 138 -30.62 -9.67 -9.37
C TRP A 138 -30.22 -10.28 -10.72
N SER A 139 -30.78 -11.44 -11.07
CA SER A 139 -30.51 -12.12 -12.36
C SER A 139 -31.06 -11.40 -13.60
N SER A 140 -31.95 -10.41 -13.42
CA SER A 140 -32.63 -9.68 -14.50
C SER A 140 -32.11 -8.24 -14.68
N MET A 141 -31.02 -7.88 -13.99
CA MET A 141 -30.42 -6.55 -14.10
C MET A 141 -29.63 -6.42 -15.41
N TRP A 142 -29.87 -5.35 -16.16
CA TRP A 142 -29.30 -5.10 -17.50
C TRP A 142 -27.79 -4.84 -17.54
N TYR A 143 -27.12 -4.77 -16.38
CA TYR A 143 -25.70 -4.47 -16.25
C TYR A 143 -24.84 -5.69 -15.81
N ILE A 144 -25.46 -6.87 -15.71
CA ILE A 144 -24.80 -8.18 -15.57
C ILE A 144 -24.68 -8.80 -16.96
#